data_AF-A0A382NU48-F1
#
_entry.id   AF-A0A382NU48-F1
#
_cell.length_a   1.000
_cell.length_b   1.000
_cell.length_c   1.000
_cell.angle_alpha   90.00
_cell.angle_beta   90.00
_cell.angle_gamma   90.00
#
_symmetry.space_group_name_H-M   'P 1'
#
loop_
_entity.id
_entity.type
_entity.pdbx_description
1 polymer ?
#
loop_
_entity_poly.entity_id
_entity_poly.type
_entity_poly.pdbx_seq_one_letter_code
_entity_poly.pdbx_strand_id
1 'polypeptide(L)'
;MSLAGHLQHPCPIPITELIDLDRHPIDRPNSPEYSSMVAEARKKLVEDGCAVIAQLLASAALPIMSAEIRQIRPFLHESKIPINPYFSEGDPTLPADHAINTFIERSGGFIPRDAFDATSAIDAIYQWPPLLAFIADCLELPQIHCFADPLAGLTINVLDPGQQFAWHYDTNDFAVTILVDKASKGGLFQYSPNIRSADNENFEGVKACQDEDLTTV
;
A
#
# COMPACT_ATOMS: atom_id res chain seq x y z
N MET A 1 -1.54 36.99 4.32
CA MET A 1 -1.02 36.25 3.15
C MET A 1 -2.08 35.22 2.75
N SER A 2 -2.37 35.14 1.47
CA SER A 2 -3.54 34.46 0.89
C SER A 2 -3.63 33.00 1.33
N LEU A 3 -4.76 32.65 1.96
CA LEU A 3 -5.23 31.27 2.10
C LEU A 3 -5.47 30.75 0.68
N ALA A 4 -4.54 29.95 0.16
CA ALA A 4 -4.80 29.13 -1.01
C ALA A 4 -5.97 28.21 -0.62
N GLY A 5 -7.18 28.56 -1.08
CA GLY A 5 -8.35 27.71 -0.93
C GLY A 5 -7.98 26.34 -1.42
N HIS A 6 -7.99 25.35 -0.53
CA HIS A 6 -7.75 23.97 -0.92
C HIS A 6 -8.82 23.64 -1.94
N LEU A 7 -8.40 23.49 -3.21
CA LEU A 7 -9.30 23.09 -4.28
C LEU A 7 -9.85 21.74 -3.86
N GLN A 8 -11.13 21.73 -3.51
CA GLN A 8 -11.84 20.51 -3.19
C GLN A 8 -11.83 19.63 -4.44
N HIS A 9 -11.45 18.37 -4.28
CA HIS A 9 -11.47 17.40 -5.38
C HIS A 9 -12.87 17.39 -6.02
N PRO A 10 -13.00 17.36 -7.36
CA PRO A 10 -14.30 17.50 -8.02
C PRO A 10 -15.15 16.22 -7.97
N CYS A 11 -14.78 15.26 -7.10
CA CYS A 11 -15.57 14.05 -6.87
C CYS A 11 -16.93 14.46 -6.29
N PRO A 12 -18.05 14.00 -6.87
CA PRO A 12 -19.38 14.39 -6.41
C PRO A 12 -19.80 13.69 -5.11
N ILE A 13 -19.06 12.65 -4.69
CA ILE A 13 -19.37 11.88 -3.50
C ILE A 13 -18.70 12.54 -2.29
N PRO A 14 -19.45 12.87 -1.23
CA PRO A 14 -18.87 13.40 -0.01
C PRO A 14 -17.87 12.43 0.62
N ILE A 15 -16.76 12.94 1.17
CA ILE A 15 -15.73 12.10 1.78
C ILE A 15 -16.26 11.26 2.96
N THR A 16 -17.28 11.75 3.66
CA THR A 16 -17.98 11.04 4.74
C THR A 16 -18.76 9.81 4.26
N GLU A 17 -19.04 9.69 2.95
CA GLU A 17 -19.63 8.49 2.35
C GLU A 17 -18.55 7.51 1.85
N LEU A 18 -17.29 7.96 1.78
CA LEU A 18 -16.14 7.18 1.33
C LEU A 18 -15.34 6.60 2.51
N ILE A 19 -15.17 7.39 3.58
CA ILE A 19 -14.42 7.05 4.80
C ILE A 19 -15.38 7.07 5.98
N ASP A 20 -15.31 6.05 6.83
CA ASP A 20 -16.11 5.94 8.06
C ASP A 20 -15.55 6.84 9.16
N LEU A 21 -15.84 8.14 9.08
CA LEU A 21 -15.33 9.15 10.04
C LEU A 21 -16.03 9.13 11.41
N ASP A 22 -17.14 8.40 11.53
CA ASP A 22 -17.76 8.16 12.83
C ASP A 22 -16.97 7.12 13.61
N ARG A 23 -16.49 6.08 12.92
CA ARG A 23 -15.59 5.07 13.51
C ARG A 23 -14.16 5.56 13.63
N HIS A 24 -13.67 6.28 12.62
CA HIS A 24 -12.28 6.69 12.46
C HIS A 24 -12.19 8.19 12.24
N PRO A 25 -12.25 9.02 13.29
CA PRO A 25 -12.33 10.49 13.19
C PRO A 25 -10.97 11.13 12.80
N ILE A 26 -10.38 10.66 11.70
CA ILE A 26 -9.08 11.10 11.19
C ILE A 26 -9.08 12.55 10.67
N ASP A 27 -10.25 13.19 10.59
CA ASP A 27 -10.42 14.62 10.30
C ASP A 27 -10.45 15.51 11.54
N ARG A 28 -10.32 14.94 12.75
CA ARG A 28 -10.43 15.65 14.02
C ARG A 28 -9.11 15.57 14.80
N PRO A 29 -8.02 16.21 14.33
CA PRO A 29 -6.68 16.05 14.90
C PRO A 29 -6.56 16.46 16.38
N ASN A 30 -7.47 17.30 16.86
CA ASN A 30 -7.50 17.76 18.26
C ASN A 30 -8.36 16.86 19.18
N SER A 31 -8.87 15.74 18.68
CA SER A 31 -9.72 14.83 19.45
C SER A 31 -8.90 13.75 20.19
N PRO A 32 -9.36 13.29 21.37
CA PRO A 32 -8.77 12.14 22.06
C PRO A 32 -8.79 10.85 21.22
N GLU A 33 -9.82 10.67 20.40
CA GLU A 33 -10.00 9.51 19.53
C GLU A 33 -8.92 9.49 18.44
N TYR A 34 -8.69 10.61 17.76
CA TYR A 34 -7.60 10.76 16.79
C TYR A 34 -6.23 10.45 17.42
N SER A 35 -5.95 11.04 18.58
CA SER A 35 -4.68 10.85 19.28
C SER A 35 -4.44 9.38 19.65
N SER A 36 -5.51 8.68 20.03
CA SER A 36 -5.46 7.26 20.37
C SER A 36 -5.20 6.39 19.15
N MET A 37 -5.81 6.70 17.99
CA MET A 37 -5.53 6.00 16.73
C MET A 37 -4.08 6.19 16.27
N VAL A 38 -3.55 7.42 16.35
CA VAL A 38 -2.14 7.69 16.02
C VAL A 38 -1.20 6.91 16.94
N ALA A 39 -1.47 6.91 18.25
CA ALA A 39 -0.65 6.18 19.22
C ALA A 39 -0.68 4.65 18.97
N GLU A 40 -1.85 4.09 18.65
CA GLU A 40 -1.99 2.68 18.30
C GLU A 40 -1.24 2.34 17.01
N ALA A 41 -1.40 3.16 15.96
CA ALA A 41 -0.69 2.97 14.70
C ALA A 41 0.83 3.03 14.90
N ARG A 42 1.35 4.02 15.62
CA ARG A 42 2.78 4.12 15.94
C ARG A 42 3.28 2.90 16.69
N LYS A 43 2.55 2.46 17.72
CA LYS A 43 2.88 1.25 18.47
C LYS A 43 2.98 0.04 17.54
N LYS A 44 2.00 -0.13 16.64
CA LYS A 44 1.97 -1.23 15.68
C LYS A 44 3.08 -1.18 14.63
N LEU A 45 3.43 0.00 14.15
CA LEU A 45 4.56 0.18 13.25
C LEU A 45 5.89 -0.16 13.94
N VAL A 46 6.07 0.21 15.21
CA VAL A 46 7.28 -0.12 15.98
C VAL A 46 7.37 -1.61 16.29
N GLU A 47 6.27 -2.24 16.72
CA GLU A 47 6.26 -3.65 17.12
C GLU A 47 6.31 -4.59 15.90
N ASP A 48 5.47 -4.32 14.90
CA ASP A 48 5.14 -5.27 13.84
C ASP A 48 5.47 -4.72 12.44
N GLY A 49 6.08 -3.53 12.29
CA GLY A 49 6.39 -2.93 10.98
C GLY A 49 5.16 -2.57 10.13
N CYS A 50 3.95 -2.81 10.63
CA CYS A 50 2.70 -2.62 9.90
C CYS A 50 1.57 -2.24 10.86
N ALA A 51 0.80 -1.20 10.51
CA ALA A 51 -0.43 -0.83 11.21
C ALA A 51 -1.63 -1.06 10.29
N VAL A 52 -2.64 -1.77 10.80
CA VAL A 52 -3.88 -2.06 10.08
C VAL A 52 -5.03 -1.25 10.65
N ILE A 53 -5.61 -0.39 9.83
CA ILE A 53 -6.82 0.37 10.17
C ILE A 53 -8.01 -0.31 9.53
N ALA A 54 -8.56 -1.29 10.25
CA ALA A 54 -9.64 -2.09 9.74
C ALA A 54 -10.90 -1.25 9.54
N GLN A 55 -11.57 -1.45 8.40
CA GLN A 55 -12.83 -0.78 8.06
C GLN A 55 -12.71 0.75 8.04
N LEU A 56 -11.58 1.26 7.52
CA LEU A 56 -11.39 2.70 7.26
C LEU A 56 -12.39 3.20 6.22
N LEU A 57 -12.54 2.46 5.12
CA LEU A 57 -13.55 2.77 4.10
C LEU A 57 -14.95 2.52 4.66
N ALA A 58 -15.87 3.42 4.35
CA ALA A 58 -17.28 3.18 4.59
C ALA A 58 -17.74 1.97 3.76
N SER A 59 -18.65 1.16 4.31
CA SER A 59 -19.12 -0.05 3.61
C SER A 59 -19.79 0.26 2.26
N ALA A 60 -20.40 1.44 2.13
CA ALA A 60 -21.00 1.91 0.88
C ALA A 60 -19.98 2.33 -0.19
N ALA A 61 -18.73 2.66 0.22
CA ALA A 61 -17.67 3.08 -0.69
C ALA A 61 -17.11 1.92 -1.51
N LEU A 62 -17.04 0.72 -0.91
CA LEU A 62 -16.48 -0.48 -1.56
C LEU A 62 -17.10 -0.80 -2.93
N PRO A 63 -18.44 -0.90 -3.10
CA PRO A 63 -19.02 -1.16 -4.42
C PRO A 63 -18.78 -0.03 -5.44
N ILE A 64 -18.65 1.22 -4.97
CA ILE A 64 -18.36 2.39 -5.83
C ILE A 64 -16.93 2.28 -6.37
N MET A 65 -15.95 2.12 -5.47
CA MET A 65 -14.53 1.98 -5.83
C MET A 65 -14.30 0.73 -6.69
N SER A 66 -14.95 -0.38 -6.37
CA SER A 66 -14.88 -1.62 -7.15
C SER A 66 -15.45 -1.44 -8.57
N ALA A 67 -16.55 -0.68 -8.72
CA ALA A 67 -17.09 -0.35 -10.04
C ALA A 67 -16.16 0.56 -10.84
N GLU A 68 -15.57 1.55 -10.20
CA GLU A 68 -14.58 2.44 -10.79
C GLU A 68 -13.35 1.67 -11.28
N ILE A 69 -12.77 0.78 -10.45
CA ILE A 69 -11.65 -0.10 -10.82
C ILE A 69 -12.00 -0.95 -12.04
N ARG A 70 -13.21 -1.52 -12.10
CA ARG A 70 -13.67 -2.29 -13.28
C ARG A 70 -13.74 -1.43 -14.54
N GLN A 71 -14.12 -0.16 -14.45
CA GLN A 71 -14.20 0.75 -15.60
C GLN A 71 -12.83 1.10 -16.15
N ILE A 72 -11.83 1.31 -15.28
CA ILE A 72 -10.45 1.65 -15.68
C ILE A 72 -9.58 0.41 -15.95
N ARG A 73 -10.11 -0.80 -15.74
CA ARG A 73 -9.41 -2.06 -16.04
C ARG A 73 -8.83 -2.17 -17.45
N PRO A 74 -9.42 -1.60 -18.53
CA PRO A 74 -8.78 -1.61 -19.85
C PRO A 74 -7.39 -0.96 -19.92
N PHE A 75 -7.01 -0.14 -18.93
CA PHE A 75 -5.68 0.47 -18.80
C PHE A 75 -4.70 -0.40 -17.99
N LEU A 76 -5.10 -1.61 -17.58
CA LEU A 76 -4.23 -2.53 -16.86
C LEU A 76 -3.01 -2.92 -17.69
N HIS A 77 -1.82 -2.68 -17.12
CA HIS A 77 -0.57 -3.18 -17.67
C HIS A 77 -0.11 -4.40 -16.87
N GLU A 78 -0.18 -5.57 -17.50
CA GLU A 78 0.23 -6.83 -16.89
C GLU A 78 1.69 -7.19 -17.20
N SER A 79 2.33 -7.83 -16.23
CA SER A 79 3.69 -8.34 -16.36
C SER A 79 3.79 -9.72 -15.72
N LYS A 80 4.66 -10.56 -16.27
CA LYS A 80 5.05 -11.85 -15.68
C LYS A 80 6.56 -11.98 -15.83
N ILE A 81 7.27 -11.77 -14.72
CA ILE A 81 8.74 -11.73 -14.69
C ILE A 81 9.25 -12.48 -13.46
N PRO A 82 10.29 -13.32 -13.59
CA PRO A 82 11.00 -13.83 -12.42
C PRO A 82 11.80 -12.70 -11.77
N ILE A 83 11.69 -12.56 -10.45
CA ILE A 83 12.46 -11.58 -9.66
C ILE A 83 13.09 -12.26 -8.45
N ASN A 84 14.19 -11.69 -7.95
CA ASN A 84 14.64 -11.92 -6.58
C ASN A 84 14.17 -10.75 -5.68
N PRO A 85 14.26 -10.87 -4.34
CA PRO A 85 13.77 -9.83 -3.43
C PRO A 85 14.44 -8.46 -3.58
N TYR A 86 15.56 -8.41 -4.30
CA TYR A 86 16.43 -7.24 -4.48
C TYR A 86 16.30 -6.61 -5.87
N PHE A 87 15.47 -7.17 -6.76
CA PHE A 87 15.35 -6.78 -8.17
C PHE A 87 16.71 -6.72 -8.91
N SER A 88 17.64 -7.63 -8.58
CA SER A 88 18.98 -7.68 -9.20
C SER A 88 19.09 -8.78 -10.27
N GLU A 89 20.20 -8.78 -11.01
CA GLU A 89 20.53 -9.82 -12.00
C GLU A 89 21.08 -11.12 -11.36
N GLY A 90 21.11 -11.20 -10.02
CA GLY A 90 21.81 -12.26 -9.28
C GLY A 90 23.31 -11.95 -9.08
N ASP A 91 24.02 -12.88 -8.45
CA ASP A 91 25.47 -12.82 -8.25
C ASP A 91 26.09 -14.22 -8.51
N PRO A 92 26.85 -14.40 -9.59
CA PRO A 92 27.45 -15.70 -9.94
C PRO A 92 28.56 -16.15 -8.98
N THR A 93 29.01 -15.29 -8.06
CA THR A 93 29.99 -15.63 -7.03
C THR A 93 29.35 -16.30 -5.81
N LEU A 94 28.02 -16.20 -5.68
CA LEU A 94 27.24 -16.80 -4.60
C LEU A 94 26.65 -18.17 -5.02
N PRO A 95 26.28 -19.03 -4.04
CA PRO A 95 25.59 -20.28 -4.32
C PRO A 95 24.31 -20.09 -5.14
N ALA A 96 23.94 -21.09 -5.94
CA ALA A 96 22.74 -21.02 -6.78
C ALA A 96 21.43 -20.93 -5.97
N ASP A 97 21.43 -21.45 -4.74
CA ASP A 97 20.32 -21.43 -3.79
C ASP A 97 20.38 -20.24 -2.81
N HIS A 98 21.31 -19.32 -2.99
CA HIS A 98 21.38 -18.07 -2.22
C HIS A 98 20.15 -17.19 -2.51
N ALA A 99 19.71 -16.38 -1.55
CA ALA A 99 18.52 -15.53 -1.69
C ALA A 99 18.56 -14.60 -2.93
N ILE A 100 19.72 -14.00 -3.19
CA ILE A 100 20.01 -13.17 -4.39
C ILE A 100 19.89 -13.96 -5.71
N ASN A 101 20.18 -15.26 -5.70
CA ASN A 101 20.14 -16.12 -6.89
C ASN A 101 18.83 -16.92 -7.02
N THR A 102 17.91 -16.75 -6.07
CA THR A 102 16.62 -17.44 -6.07
C THR A 102 15.56 -16.52 -6.65
N PHE A 103 15.02 -16.89 -7.81
CA PHE A 103 14.04 -16.10 -8.54
C PHE A 103 12.66 -16.73 -8.46
N ILE A 104 11.68 -15.95 -8.02
CA ILE A 104 10.27 -16.34 -7.92
C ILE A 104 9.49 -15.56 -8.98
N GLU A 105 8.51 -16.21 -9.59
CA GLU A 105 7.60 -15.53 -10.51
C GLU A 105 6.86 -14.42 -9.78
N ARG A 106 7.00 -13.19 -10.30
CA ARG A 106 6.09 -12.09 -10.03
C ARG A 106 5.15 -11.93 -11.21
N SER A 107 3.86 -11.98 -10.95
CA SER A 107 2.80 -11.81 -11.95
C SER A 107 1.65 -10.97 -11.41
N GLY A 108 0.99 -10.26 -12.33
CA GLY A 108 -0.06 -9.29 -12.01
C GLY A 108 0.13 -8.02 -12.82
N GLY A 109 -0.70 -7.02 -12.54
CA GLY A 109 -0.62 -5.75 -13.25
C GLY A 109 -0.93 -4.55 -12.39
N PHE A 110 -0.56 -3.40 -12.93
CA PHE A 110 -0.88 -2.10 -12.36
C PHE A 110 -1.78 -1.32 -13.31
N ILE A 111 -2.77 -0.65 -12.74
CA ILE A 111 -3.46 0.45 -13.43
C ILE A 111 -2.82 1.76 -12.94
N PRO A 112 -2.26 2.59 -13.84
CA PRO A 112 -1.61 3.85 -13.48
C PRO A 112 -2.61 4.93 -13.08
N ARG A 113 -2.12 5.99 -12.41
CA ARG A 113 -2.97 7.09 -11.92
C ARG A 113 -3.67 7.87 -13.03
N ASP A 114 -3.06 8.02 -14.20
CA ASP A 114 -3.66 8.75 -15.33
C ASP A 114 -4.84 8.02 -16.00
N ALA A 115 -5.15 6.79 -15.56
CA ALA A 115 -6.36 6.09 -15.97
C ALA A 115 -7.64 6.58 -15.25
N PHE A 116 -7.51 7.30 -14.13
CA PHE A 116 -8.64 7.78 -13.34
C PHE A 116 -9.30 9.01 -13.99
N ASP A 117 -10.64 9.07 -13.91
CA ASP A 117 -11.37 10.29 -14.25
C ASP A 117 -11.12 11.36 -13.18
N ALA A 118 -11.21 12.64 -13.56
CA ALA A 118 -11.03 13.76 -12.63
C ALA A 118 -11.99 13.70 -11.43
N THR A 119 -13.16 13.06 -11.58
CA THR A 119 -14.17 12.90 -10.53
C THR A 119 -14.02 11.62 -9.70
N SER A 120 -12.91 10.89 -9.86
CA SER A 120 -12.58 9.65 -9.17
C SER A 120 -12.79 9.73 -7.65
N ALA A 121 -13.46 8.72 -7.08
CA ALA A 121 -13.59 8.59 -5.63
C ALA A 121 -12.27 8.13 -4.99
N ILE A 122 -11.53 7.26 -5.69
CA ILE A 122 -10.24 6.74 -5.22
C ILE A 122 -9.19 7.87 -5.18
N ASP A 123 -9.08 8.68 -6.23
CA ASP A 123 -8.17 9.83 -6.28
C ASP A 123 -8.58 10.93 -5.29
N ALA A 124 -9.89 11.10 -5.02
CA ALA A 124 -10.38 12.00 -3.98
C ALA A 124 -9.89 11.61 -2.58
N ILE A 125 -9.91 10.32 -2.23
CA ILE A 125 -9.36 9.81 -0.97
C ILE A 125 -7.84 10.02 -0.94
N TYR A 126 -7.14 9.66 -2.01
CA TYR A 126 -5.68 9.77 -2.12
C TYR A 126 -5.17 11.21 -1.90
N GLN A 127 -5.91 12.20 -2.41
CA GLN A 127 -5.56 13.61 -2.29
C GLN A 127 -6.14 14.29 -1.03
N TRP A 128 -6.88 13.56 -0.17
CA TRP A 128 -7.61 14.16 0.92
C TRP A 128 -6.67 14.63 2.05
N PRO A 129 -6.59 15.94 2.37
CA PRO A 129 -5.58 16.45 3.30
C PRO A 129 -5.64 15.83 4.72
N PRO A 130 -6.82 15.56 5.31
CA PRO A 130 -6.89 14.87 6.59
C PRO A 130 -6.28 13.45 6.59
N LEU A 131 -6.43 12.68 5.50
CA LEU A 131 -5.78 11.38 5.40
C LEU A 131 -4.25 11.54 5.37
N LEU A 132 -3.73 12.48 4.56
CA LEU A 132 -2.30 12.76 4.48
C LEU A 132 -1.72 13.21 5.83
N ALA A 133 -2.44 14.08 6.56
CA ALA A 133 -2.05 14.54 7.88
C ALA A 133 -2.05 13.39 8.90
N PHE A 134 -3.08 12.55 8.87
CA PHE A 134 -3.16 11.38 9.74
C PHE A 134 -2.02 10.38 9.48
N ILE A 135 -1.71 10.08 8.22
CA ILE A 135 -0.58 9.20 7.87
C ILE A 135 0.75 9.84 8.32
N ALA A 136 0.93 11.16 8.14
CA ALA A 136 2.11 11.88 8.60
C ALA A 136 2.29 11.76 10.11
N ASP A 137 1.22 11.94 10.87
CA ASP A 137 1.23 11.76 12.33
C ASP A 137 1.52 10.31 12.72
N CYS A 138 0.97 9.31 12.02
CA CYS A 138 1.27 7.89 12.27
C CYS A 138 2.75 7.55 12.02
N LEU A 139 3.37 8.17 11.01
CA LEU A 139 4.78 7.94 10.63
C LEU A 139 5.77 8.89 11.32
N GLU A 140 5.28 9.80 12.18
CA GLU A 140 6.10 10.81 12.85
C GLU A 140 6.82 11.77 11.89
N LEU A 141 6.20 12.01 10.73
CA LEU A 141 6.70 12.91 9.72
C LEU A 141 6.07 14.30 9.87
N PRO A 142 6.81 15.39 9.59
CA PRO A 142 6.26 16.74 9.66
C PRO A 142 5.15 16.97 8.62
N GLN A 143 5.23 16.30 7.47
CA GLN A 143 4.26 16.40 6.38
C GLN A 143 4.42 15.23 5.41
N ILE A 144 3.33 14.85 4.75
CA ILE A 144 3.33 13.97 3.57
C ILE A 144 2.66 14.70 2.41
N HIS A 145 3.16 14.45 1.20
CA HIS A 145 2.60 14.96 -0.05
C HIS A 145 2.24 13.80 -0.98
N CYS A 146 1.21 13.97 -1.79
CA CYS A 146 0.95 13.08 -2.91
C CYS A 146 2.15 13.07 -3.86
N PHE A 147 2.52 11.89 -4.35
CA PHE A 147 3.60 11.75 -5.30
C PHE A 147 3.17 12.29 -6.66
N ALA A 148 3.98 13.19 -7.23
CA ALA A 148 3.62 14.01 -8.38
C ALA A 148 3.64 13.26 -9.72
N ASP A 149 4.21 12.05 -9.74
CA ASP A 149 4.25 11.23 -10.95
C ASP A 149 2.83 10.83 -11.38
N PRO A 150 2.41 11.15 -12.62
CA PRO A 150 1.06 10.89 -13.11
C PRO A 150 0.78 9.40 -13.36
N LEU A 151 1.78 8.53 -13.31
CA LEU A 151 1.64 7.09 -13.45
C LEU A 151 1.78 6.40 -12.08
N ALA A 152 2.83 6.76 -11.34
CA ALA A 152 3.23 6.04 -10.12
C ALA A 152 2.63 6.59 -8.83
N GLY A 153 2.00 7.77 -8.85
CA GLY A 153 1.52 8.42 -7.61
C GLY A 153 0.43 7.63 -6.89
N LEU A 154 -0.52 7.06 -7.63
CA LEU A 154 -1.62 6.22 -7.16
C LEU A 154 -1.77 5.05 -8.13
N THR A 155 -1.66 3.82 -7.63
CA THR A 155 -1.75 2.63 -8.49
C THR A 155 -2.77 1.64 -7.97
N ILE A 156 -3.44 0.93 -8.88
CA ILE A 156 -4.25 -0.24 -8.53
C ILE A 156 -3.46 -1.49 -8.87
N ASN A 157 -3.08 -2.24 -7.83
CA ASN A 157 -2.57 -3.60 -7.98
C ASN A 157 -3.72 -4.55 -8.32
N VAL A 158 -3.61 -5.25 -9.44
CA VAL A 158 -4.57 -6.27 -9.88
C VAL A 158 -3.87 -7.62 -9.96
N LEU A 159 -4.42 -8.59 -9.24
CA LEU A 159 -4.01 -9.99 -9.29
C LEU A 159 -5.21 -10.86 -9.64
N ASP A 160 -5.12 -11.54 -10.78
CA ASP A 160 -6.05 -12.56 -11.23
C ASP A 160 -5.70 -13.95 -10.62
N PRO A 161 -6.62 -14.92 -10.65
CA PRO A 161 -6.37 -16.25 -10.10
C PRO A 161 -5.09 -16.90 -10.64
N GLY A 162 -4.20 -17.31 -9.72
CA GLY A 162 -2.92 -17.93 -10.05
C GLY A 162 -1.76 -16.94 -10.21
N GLN A 163 -2.02 -15.63 -10.14
CA GLN A 163 -0.97 -14.62 -10.09
C GLN A 163 -0.49 -14.40 -8.65
N GLN A 164 0.75 -13.94 -8.50
CA GLN A 164 1.37 -13.69 -7.21
C GLN A 164 2.30 -12.49 -7.25
N PHE A 165 2.38 -11.79 -6.13
CA PHE A 165 3.36 -10.73 -5.91
C PHE A 165 4.46 -11.30 -5.01
N ALA A 166 5.56 -11.71 -5.63
CA ALA A 166 6.65 -12.42 -4.96
C ALA A 166 7.31 -11.58 -3.84
N TRP A 167 7.96 -12.22 -2.88
CA TRP A 167 8.75 -11.58 -1.83
C TRP A 167 9.76 -10.58 -2.40
N HIS A 168 9.70 -9.33 -1.93
CA HIS A 168 10.62 -8.26 -2.30
C HIS A 168 10.66 -7.16 -1.25
N TYR A 169 11.66 -6.29 -1.37
CA TYR A 169 11.69 -5.01 -0.70
C TYR A 169 11.11 -3.93 -1.61
N ASP A 170 10.27 -3.07 -1.05
CA ASP A 170 9.92 -1.82 -1.70
C ASP A 170 11.12 -0.88 -1.69
N THR A 171 11.19 -0.02 -2.71
CA THR A 171 12.19 1.06 -2.79
C THR A 171 11.75 2.31 -2.03
N ASN A 172 10.53 2.33 -1.50
CA ASN A 172 9.95 3.46 -0.78
C ASN A 172 10.20 3.31 0.73
N ASP A 173 10.27 4.44 1.45
CA ASP A 173 10.42 4.44 2.92
C ASP A 173 9.17 3.85 3.62
N PHE A 174 8.00 3.94 2.98
CA PHE A 174 6.76 3.34 3.44
C PHE A 174 5.79 3.14 2.26
N ALA A 175 4.76 2.32 2.49
CA ALA A 175 3.63 2.14 1.57
C ALA A 175 2.30 2.20 2.34
N VAL A 176 1.26 2.69 1.67
CA VAL A 176 -0.12 2.68 2.18
C VAL A 176 -0.98 1.93 1.18
N THR A 177 -1.59 0.84 1.64
CA THR A 177 -2.45 -0.01 0.80
C THR A 177 -3.87 0.00 1.32
N ILE A 178 -4.83 0.21 0.41
CA ILE A 178 -6.27 0.08 0.68
C ILE A 178 -6.78 -1.14 -0.07
N LEU A 179 -7.30 -2.13 0.66
CA LEU A 179 -7.93 -3.30 0.06
C LEU A 179 -9.38 -2.98 -0.33
N VAL A 180 -9.66 -2.97 -1.64
CA VAL A 180 -11.02 -2.75 -2.18
C VAL A 180 -11.70 -4.09 -2.49
N ASP A 181 -11.13 -4.86 -3.40
CA ASP A 181 -11.67 -6.17 -3.81
C ASP A 181 -10.85 -7.30 -3.18
N LYS A 182 -11.44 -7.96 -2.16
CA LYS A 182 -10.81 -9.09 -1.48
C LYS A 182 -10.98 -10.38 -2.29
N ALA A 183 -9.90 -11.15 -2.45
CA ALA A 183 -9.94 -12.48 -3.04
C ALA A 183 -10.80 -13.46 -2.20
N SER A 184 -11.54 -14.36 -2.86
CA SER A 184 -12.32 -15.40 -2.18
C SER A 184 -11.45 -16.45 -1.49
N LYS A 185 -10.24 -16.66 -2.00
CA LYS A 185 -9.21 -17.56 -1.45
C LYS A 185 -7.83 -17.09 -1.91
N GLY A 186 -6.81 -17.19 -1.05
CA GLY A 186 -5.47 -16.69 -1.34
C GLY A 186 -5.41 -15.16 -1.29
N GLY A 187 -4.45 -14.57 -2.00
CA GLY A 187 -4.26 -13.10 -2.02
C GLY A 187 -3.94 -12.52 -0.64
N LEU A 188 -3.24 -13.29 0.20
CA LEU A 188 -2.83 -12.84 1.52
C LEU A 188 -1.68 -11.86 1.35
N PHE A 189 -1.75 -10.74 2.07
CA PHE A 189 -0.60 -9.87 2.25
C PHE A 189 0.31 -10.51 3.31
N GLN A 190 1.48 -10.97 2.90
CA GLN A 190 2.50 -11.57 3.77
C GLN A 190 3.71 -10.64 3.83
N TYR A 191 4.28 -10.51 5.02
CA TYR A 191 5.49 -9.74 5.27
C TYR A 191 6.23 -10.31 6.49
N SER A 192 7.54 -10.11 6.58
CA SER A 192 8.34 -10.42 7.77
C SER A 192 8.93 -9.11 8.31
N PRO A 193 8.50 -8.65 9.49
CA PRO A 193 8.95 -7.38 10.05
C PRO A 193 10.39 -7.46 10.51
N ASN A 194 11.14 -6.38 10.31
CA ASN A 194 12.53 -6.25 10.78
C ASN A 194 13.45 -7.38 10.28
N ILE A 195 13.16 -7.98 9.12
CA ILE A 195 13.91 -9.11 8.59
C ILE A 195 15.39 -8.78 8.33
N ARG A 196 15.72 -7.51 8.06
CA ARG A 196 17.09 -7.01 7.88
C ARG A 196 17.37 -5.71 8.64
N SER A 197 18.64 -5.41 8.86
CA SER A 197 19.14 -4.14 9.42
C SER A 197 20.17 -3.50 8.48
N ALA A 198 20.62 -2.29 8.80
CA ALA A 198 21.61 -1.57 8.00
C ALA A 198 22.97 -2.32 7.89
N ASP A 199 23.26 -3.21 8.83
CA ASP A 199 24.50 -3.97 8.95
C ASP A 199 24.33 -5.48 8.72
N ASN A 200 23.10 -5.98 8.57
CA ASN A 200 22.82 -7.39 8.36
C ASN A 200 21.63 -7.61 7.42
N GLU A 201 21.90 -8.17 6.24
CA GLU A 201 20.89 -8.52 5.24
C GLU A 201 20.05 -9.76 5.60
N ASN A 202 20.51 -10.59 6.54
CA ASN A 202 19.82 -11.80 6.98
C ASN A 202 19.37 -12.72 5.82
N PHE A 203 20.31 -13.06 4.93
CA PHE A 203 20.00 -13.86 3.73
C PHE A 203 19.35 -15.22 4.03
N GLU A 204 19.64 -15.83 5.18
CA GLU A 204 18.99 -17.07 5.63
C GLU A 204 17.49 -16.86 5.91
N GLY A 205 17.12 -15.78 6.60
CA GLY A 205 15.71 -15.43 6.82
C GLY A 205 15.00 -15.08 5.52
N VAL A 206 15.65 -14.30 4.65
CA VAL A 206 15.09 -13.98 3.33
C VAL A 206 14.85 -15.26 2.51
N LYS A 207 15.79 -16.20 2.56
CA LYS A 207 15.65 -17.51 1.94
C LYS A 207 14.47 -18.30 2.52
N ALA A 208 14.31 -18.30 3.84
CA ALA A 208 13.17 -18.96 4.48
C ALA A 208 11.82 -18.40 4.01
N CYS A 209 11.71 -17.07 3.82
CA CYS A 209 10.53 -16.46 3.19
C CYS A 209 10.32 -16.98 1.76
N GLN A 210 11.37 -17.00 0.93
CA GLN A 210 11.31 -17.49 -0.45
C GLN A 210 10.90 -18.97 -0.55
N ASP A 211 11.30 -19.78 0.42
CA ASP A 211 10.97 -21.20 0.53
C ASP A 211 9.60 -21.44 1.21
N GLU A 212 8.88 -20.37 1.59
CA GLU A 212 7.61 -20.38 2.35
C GLU A 212 7.71 -21.10 3.72
N ASP A 213 8.92 -21.18 4.29
CA ASP A 213 9.14 -21.66 5.66
C ASP A 213 9.07 -20.49 6.66
N LEU A 214 7.85 -20.05 6.91
CA LEU A 214 7.58 -18.89 7.77
C LEU A 214 7.64 -19.21 9.27
N THR A 215 8.10 -20.40 9.66
CA THR A 215 8.19 -20.77 11.09
C THR A 215 9.41 -20.17 11.78
N THR A 216 10.34 -19.62 11.01
CA THR A 216 11.66 -19.19 11.43
C THR A 216 11.91 -17.67 11.25
N VAL A 217 10.90 -16.93 10.78
CA VAL A 217 10.96 -15.52 10.33
C VAL A 217 9.75 -14.70 10.79
#